data_AF-A0A8C5U2E8-F1
#
_entry.id   AF-A0A8C5U2E8-F1
#
_cell.length_a   1.000
_cell.length_b   1.000
_cell.length_c   1.000
_cell.angle_alpha   90.00
_cell.angle_beta   90.00
_cell.angle_gamma   90.00
#
_symmetry.space_group_name_H-M   'P 1'
#
loop_
_entity.id
_entity.type
_entity.pdbx_description
1 polymer ?
#
loop_
_entity_poly.entity_id
_entity_poly.type
_entity_poly.pdbx_seq_one_letter_code
_entity_poly.pdbx_strand_id
1 'polypeptide(L)'
;MNRPHARNSLGKVFVNELFRVLEQLRFDEQVRVVVFKSEVKGVFCAGADLKERAKMDDAEVGEFVRRLRNLMDEIAALPVPTIAAIDGYALGGGLELALACDLRVAASSAKMGLIETTRGLLPGAGGTQRLPRCVGIGLAKELIFTGRQIDGQQAASMGLVNHSVPQNSEGDAAYQRATALAKEILPQAPFAVKLGKLAINKGMEVDIASGMAIEGMCYAQNIPTKDRQEGMAAFREKRPPRFIGK
;
A
#
# COMPACT_ATOMS: atom_id res chain seq x y z
N MET A 1 1.42 -12.63 -4.04
CA MET A 1 0.24 -13.31 -3.46
C MET A 1 -0.23 -14.38 -4.42
N ASN A 2 -0.28 -15.66 -4.02
CA ASN A 2 -0.56 -16.78 -4.93
C ASN A 2 -1.48 -17.84 -4.29
N ARG A 3 -2.76 -17.51 -4.14
CA ARG A 3 -3.81 -18.42 -3.65
C ARG A 3 -4.97 -18.48 -4.65
N PRO A 4 -4.79 -19.13 -5.82
CA PRO A 4 -5.78 -19.11 -6.91
C PRO A 4 -7.13 -19.71 -6.49
N HIS A 5 -7.13 -20.82 -5.74
CA HIS A 5 -8.34 -21.49 -5.25
C HIS A 5 -9.21 -20.60 -4.34
N ALA A 6 -8.60 -19.61 -3.69
CA ALA A 6 -9.25 -18.70 -2.75
C ALA A 6 -9.32 -17.27 -3.27
N ARG A 7 -8.91 -17.01 -4.53
CA ARG A 7 -8.83 -15.67 -5.12
C ARG A 7 -8.07 -14.68 -4.22
N ASN A 8 -6.96 -15.14 -3.64
CA ASN A 8 -6.15 -14.38 -2.66
C ASN A 8 -6.97 -13.81 -1.49
N SER A 9 -8.02 -14.51 -1.03
CA SER A 9 -8.75 -14.10 0.18
C SER A 9 -7.84 -14.07 1.41
N LEU A 10 -8.07 -13.11 2.29
CA LEU A 10 -7.39 -12.93 3.56
C LEU A 10 -8.06 -13.83 4.60
N GLY A 11 -7.63 -15.10 4.64
CA GLY A 11 -7.96 -16.08 5.69
C GLY A 11 -6.86 -16.17 6.77
N LYS A 12 -7.11 -16.87 7.88
CA LYS A 12 -6.21 -16.97 9.05
C LYS A 12 -4.77 -17.34 8.66
N VAL A 13 -4.60 -18.35 7.78
CA VAL A 13 -3.28 -18.81 7.34
C VAL A 13 -2.54 -17.74 6.53
N PHE A 14 -3.21 -17.13 5.54
CA PHE A 14 -2.54 -16.17 4.66
C PHE A 14 -2.16 -14.89 5.41
N VAL A 15 -3.02 -14.44 6.32
CA VAL A 15 -2.74 -13.30 7.19
C VAL A 15 -1.47 -13.56 8.03
N ASN A 16 -1.28 -14.78 8.55
CA ASN A 16 -0.09 -15.13 9.32
C ASN A 16 1.18 -15.16 8.46
N GLU A 17 1.09 -15.68 7.24
CA GLU A 17 2.20 -15.66 6.29
C GLU A 17 2.61 -14.22 5.95
N LEU A 18 1.64 -13.34 5.72
CA LEU A 18 1.92 -11.92 5.45
C LEU A 18 2.60 -11.25 6.66
N PHE A 19 2.14 -11.47 7.89
CA PHE A 19 2.83 -10.94 9.07
C PHE A 19 4.30 -11.36 9.15
N ARG A 20 4.60 -12.66 8.92
CA ARG A 20 5.98 -13.17 8.94
C ARG A 20 6.84 -12.51 7.86
N VAL A 21 6.31 -12.34 6.66
CA VAL A 21 7.04 -11.67 5.56
C VAL A 21 7.27 -10.19 5.89
N LEU A 22 6.28 -9.49 6.43
CA LEU A 22 6.41 -8.08 6.83
C LEU A 22 7.47 -7.90 7.93
N GLU A 23 7.51 -8.81 8.91
CA GLU A 23 8.53 -8.81 9.96
C GLU A 23 9.93 -8.98 9.38
N GLN A 24 10.12 -9.91 8.45
CA GLN A 24 11.41 -10.08 7.75
C GLN A 24 11.81 -8.83 6.97
N LEU A 25 10.89 -8.27 6.18
CA LEU A 25 11.14 -7.06 5.37
C LEU A 25 11.44 -5.82 6.21
N ARG A 26 10.89 -5.74 7.44
CA ARG A 26 11.09 -4.60 8.33
C ARG A 26 12.56 -4.42 8.75
N PHE A 27 13.29 -5.53 8.89
CA PHE A 27 14.67 -5.55 9.36
C PHE A 27 15.70 -5.81 8.24
N ASP A 28 15.25 -5.97 6.99
CA ASP A 28 16.14 -6.15 5.85
C ASP A 28 16.65 -4.79 5.34
N GLU A 29 17.92 -4.50 5.61
CA GLU A 29 18.59 -3.27 5.17
C GLU A 29 18.81 -3.19 3.65
N GLN A 30 18.75 -4.32 2.94
CA GLN A 30 18.94 -4.37 1.48
C GLN A 30 17.67 -3.97 0.73
N VAL A 31 16.50 -4.16 1.34
CA VAL A 31 15.23 -3.79 0.73
C VAL A 31 15.12 -2.26 0.65
N ARG A 32 14.79 -1.76 -0.56
CA ARG A 32 14.58 -0.33 -0.83
C ARG A 32 13.16 0.03 -1.21
N VAL A 33 12.40 -0.90 -1.79
CA VAL A 33 10.99 -0.75 -2.21
C VAL A 33 10.32 -2.12 -2.12
N VAL A 34 9.06 -2.18 -1.70
CA VAL A 34 8.25 -3.42 -1.69
C VAL A 34 7.09 -3.28 -2.67
N VAL A 35 6.92 -4.25 -3.56
CA VAL A 35 5.79 -4.30 -4.49
C VAL A 35 4.87 -5.45 -4.10
N PHE A 36 3.61 -5.12 -3.75
CA PHE A 36 2.56 -6.11 -3.55
C PHE A 36 1.93 -6.43 -4.90
N LYS A 37 2.13 -7.65 -5.39
CA LYS A 37 1.49 -8.17 -6.61
C LYS A 37 0.73 -9.46 -6.34
N SER A 38 -0.22 -9.74 -7.23
CA SER A 38 -0.82 -11.07 -7.36
C SER A 38 -0.10 -11.89 -8.44
N GLU A 39 -0.07 -13.20 -8.26
CA GLU A 39 0.29 -14.17 -9.30
C GLU A 39 -0.94 -14.85 -9.91
N VAL A 40 -2.12 -14.54 -9.37
CA VAL A 40 -3.41 -15.05 -9.82
C VAL A 40 -3.98 -14.08 -10.86
N LYS A 41 -4.06 -14.51 -12.12
CA LYS A 41 -4.57 -13.68 -13.22
C LYS A 41 -5.96 -13.13 -12.91
N GLY A 42 -6.14 -11.83 -13.17
CA GLY A 42 -7.41 -11.14 -13.00
C GLY A 42 -7.85 -10.90 -11.55
N VAL A 43 -7.06 -11.26 -10.55
CA VAL A 43 -7.39 -11.04 -9.13
C VAL A 43 -6.20 -10.44 -8.41
N PHE A 44 -6.38 -9.30 -7.74
CA PHE A 44 -5.40 -8.81 -6.78
C PHE A 44 -5.62 -9.47 -5.42
N CYS A 45 -6.76 -9.19 -4.79
CA CYS A 45 -7.21 -9.77 -3.53
C CYS A 45 -8.73 -9.60 -3.38
N ALA A 46 -9.45 -10.70 -3.12
CA ALA A 46 -10.90 -10.69 -2.97
C ALA A 46 -11.42 -10.22 -1.59
N GLY A 47 -10.52 -9.82 -0.69
CA GLY A 47 -10.86 -9.41 0.68
C GLY A 47 -10.88 -10.56 1.67
N ALA A 48 -11.61 -10.41 2.77
CA ALA A 48 -11.68 -11.44 3.81
C ALA A 48 -12.22 -12.77 3.26
N ASP A 49 -11.70 -13.89 3.77
CA ASP A 49 -12.24 -15.21 3.43
C ASP A 49 -13.61 -15.42 4.06
N LEU A 50 -14.67 -15.31 3.26
CA LEU A 50 -16.05 -15.47 3.72
C LEU A 50 -16.39 -16.91 4.10
N LYS A 51 -15.69 -17.92 3.58
CA LYS A 51 -15.92 -19.32 3.97
C LYS A 51 -15.39 -19.58 5.38
N GLU A 52 -14.25 -18.98 5.73
CA GLU A 52 -13.77 -18.97 7.11
C GLU A 52 -14.68 -18.13 8.00
N ARG A 53 -15.10 -16.94 7.53
CA ARG A 53 -15.95 -16.02 8.30
C ARG A 53 -17.30 -16.62 8.69
N ALA A 54 -17.92 -17.40 7.81
CA ALA A 54 -19.21 -18.05 8.07
C ALA A 54 -19.17 -19.12 9.17
N LYS A 55 -17.98 -19.54 9.61
CA LYS A 55 -17.76 -20.55 10.65
C LYS A 55 -17.32 -19.95 11.99
N MET A 56 -17.08 -18.65 12.05
CA MET A 56 -16.62 -17.96 13.24
C MET A 56 -17.82 -17.54 14.10
N ASP A 57 -17.66 -17.61 15.42
CA ASP A 57 -18.58 -16.91 16.34
C ASP A 57 -18.29 -15.39 16.40
N ASP A 58 -19.15 -14.63 17.07
CA ASP A 58 -19.05 -13.17 17.14
C ASP A 58 -17.72 -12.69 17.76
N ALA A 59 -17.20 -13.40 18.76
CA ALA A 59 -15.94 -13.06 19.41
C ALA A 59 -14.75 -13.30 18.47
N GLU A 60 -14.74 -14.44 17.78
CA GLU A 60 -13.75 -14.78 16.76
C GLU A 60 -13.78 -13.79 15.59
N VAL A 61 -14.96 -13.35 15.16
CA VAL A 61 -15.11 -12.34 14.10
C VAL A 61 -14.44 -11.02 14.53
N GLY A 62 -14.71 -10.56 15.75
CA GLY A 62 -14.11 -9.34 16.29
C GLY A 62 -12.59 -9.41 16.34
N GLU A 63 -12.05 -10.52 16.83
CA GLU A 63 -10.60 -10.75 16.88
C GLU A 63 -9.99 -10.78 15.48
N PHE A 64 -10.61 -11.49 14.55
CA PHE A 64 -10.08 -11.64 13.20
C PHE A 64 -10.08 -10.32 12.43
N VAL A 65 -11.13 -9.50 12.54
CA VAL A 65 -11.18 -8.17 11.92
C VAL A 65 -10.13 -7.23 12.53
N ARG A 66 -9.91 -7.28 13.86
CA ARG A 66 -8.80 -6.55 14.50
C ARG A 66 -7.45 -7.01 13.94
N ARG A 67 -7.24 -8.31 13.75
CA ARG A 67 -6.02 -8.85 13.16
C ARG A 67 -5.80 -8.38 11.72
N LEU A 68 -6.86 -8.26 10.93
CA LEU A 68 -6.79 -7.68 9.58
C LEU A 68 -6.41 -6.20 9.63
N ARG A 69 -6.97 -5.39 10.55
CA ARG A 69 -6.54 -3.99 10.75
C ARG A 69 -5.06 -3.90 11.05
N ASN A 70 -4.60 -4.68 12.03
CA ASN A 70 -3.20 -4.70 12.42
C ASN A 70 -2.30 -5.07 11.23
N LEU A 71 -2.71 -6.00 10.38
CA LEU A 71 -1.95 -6.34 9.16
C LEU A 71 -1.80 -5.13 8.24
N MET A 72 -2.89 -4.38 8.01
CA MET A 72 -2.84 -3.16 7.18
C MET A 72 -1.96 -2.08 7.83
N ASP A 73 -2.00 -1.96 9.15
CA ASP A 73 -1.16 -1.02 9.89
C ASP A 73 0.32 -1.40 9.78
N GLU A 74 0.67 -2.70 9.84
CA GLU A 74 2.04 -3.17 9.62
C GLU A 74 2.56 -2.89 8.21
N ILE A 75 1.70 -3.07 7.18
CA ILE A 75 2.03 -2.72 5.78
C ILE A 75 2.31 -1.21 5.65
N ALA A 76 1.41 -0.38 6.19
CA ALA A 76 1.56 1.07 6.16
C ALA A 76 2.80 1.56 6.93
N ALA A 77 3.18 0.83 7.98
CA ALA A 77 4.33 1.13 8.82
C ALA A 77 5.66 0.53 8.32
N LEU A 78 5.71 -0.12 7.15
CA LEU A 78 6.98 -0.56 6.57
C LEU A 78 7.91 0.65 6.36
N PRO A 79 9.21 0.58 6.72
CA PRO A 79 10.10 1.75 6.61
C PRO A 79 10.33 2.22 5.17
N VAL A 80 10.26 1.31 4.22
CA VAL A 80 10.50 1.55 2.79
C VAL A 80 9.20 1.86 2.05
N PRO A 81 9.27 2.52 0.87
CA PRO A 81 8.12 2.68 -0.01
C PRO A 81 7.45 1.36 -0.37
N THR A 82 6.12 1.36 -0.37
CA THR A 82 5.29 0.23 -0.76
C THR A 82 4.39 0.60 -1.95
N ILE A 83 4.29 -0.32 -2.91
CA ILE A 83 3.49 -0.12 -4.14
C ILE A 83 2.53 -1.30 -4.30
N ALA A 84 1.23 -1.04 -4.42
CA ALA A 84 0.25 -2.05 -4.81
C ALA A 84 0.10 -2.09 -6.34
N ALA A 85 0.35 -3.25 -6.95
CA ALA A 85 0.15 -3.51 -8.37
C ALA A 85 -1.17 -4.27 -8.58
N ILE A 86 -2.19 -3.56 -9.04
CA ILE A 86 -3.58 -4.03 -9.09
C ILE A 86 -3.95 -4.40 -10.54
N ASP A 87 -3.61 -5.62 -10.94
CA ASP A 87 -3.91 -6.17 -12.27
C ASP A 87 -5.32 -6.80 -12.39
N GLY A 88 -6.11 -6.76 -11.33
CA GLY A 88 -7.39 -7.45 -11.26
C GLY A 88 -8.27 -7.03 -10.08
N TYR A 89 -9.19 -7.90 -9.66
CA TYR A 89 -10.13 -7.59 -8.58
C TYR A 89 -9.44 -7.29 -7.24
N ALA A 90 -9.68 -6.10 -6.67
CA ALA A 90 -9.28 -5.69 -5.32
C ALA A 90 -10.51 -5.26 -4.53
N LEU A 91 -11.09 -6.17 -3.74
CA LEU A 91 -12.38 -5.96 -3.08
C LEU A 91 -12.27 -6.03 -1.56
N GLY A 92 -13.01 -5.16 -0.86
CA GLY A 92 -13.02 -5.07 0.59
C GLY A 92 -11.60 -5.03 1.18
N GLY A 93 -11.26 -6.00 2.04
CA GLY A 93 -9.91 -6.17 2.58
C GLY A 93 -8.77 -6.15 1.55
N GLY A 94 -9.01 -6.52 0.29
CA GLY A 94 -8.02 -6.42 -0.78
C GLY A 94 -7.75 -4.99 -1.25
N LEU A 95 -8.80 -4.16 -1.30
CA LEU A 95 -8.63 -2.72 -1.51
C LEU A 95 -8.06 -2.05 -0.25
N GLU A 96 -8.44 -2.49 0.95
CA GLU A 96 -7.86 -1.99 2.21
C GLU A 96 -6.35 -2.28 2.30
N LEU A 97 -5.90 -3.43 1.79
CA LEU A 97 -4.47 -3.75 1.63
C LEU A 97 -3.79 -2.78 0.66
N ALA A 98 -4.40 -2.52 -0.50
CA ALA A 98 -3.85 -1.55 -1.46
C ALA A 98 -3.82 -0.12 -0.90
N LEU A 99 -4.82 0.27 -0.12
CA LEU A 99 -4.88 1.56 0.58
C LEU A 99 -3.82 1.69 1.68
N ALA A 100 -3.36 0.57 2.25
CA ALA A 100 -2.25 0.56 3.20
C ALA A 100 -0.88 0.74 2.53
N CYS A 101 -0.77 0.53 1.21
CA CYS A 101 0.45 0.84 0.47
C CYS A 101 0.58 2.36 0.24
N ASP A 102 1.81 2.86 0.12
CA ASP A 102 2.06 4.28 -0.13
C ASP A 102 1.53 4.68 -1.52
N LEU A 103 1.78 3.83 -2.52
CA LEU A 103 1.44 4.07 -3.92
C LEU A 103 0.58 2.92 -4.48
N ARG A 104 -0.28 3.23 -5.45
CA ARG A 104 -1.13 2.27 -6.15
C ARG A 104 -1.05 2.47 -7.65
N VAL A 105 -0.88 1.37 -8.38
CA VAL A 105 -0.96 1.31 -9.83
C VAL A 105 -2.01 0.27 -10.19
N ALA A 106 -2.91 0.59 -11.11
CA ALA A 106 -3.95 -0.35 -11.54
C ALA A 106 -3.97 -0.53 -13.05
N ALA A 107 -4.33 -1.72 -13.50
CA ALA A 107 -4.74 -1.92 -14.88
C ALA A 107 -6.08 -1.20 -15.10
N SER A 108 -6.30 -0.61 -16.28
CA SER A 108 -7.53 0.12 -16.59
C SER A 108 -8.78 -0.75 -16.48
N SER A 109 -8.65 -2.05 -16.74
CA SER A 109 -9.70 -3.06 -16.60
C SER A 109 -9.84 -3.66 -15.19
N ALA A 110 -8.92 -3.38 -14.27
CA ALA A 110 -9.01 -3.86 -12.89
C ALA A 110 -10.27 -3.31 -12.22
N LYS A 111 -10.87 -4.08 -11.30
CA LYS A 111 -12.09 -3.68 -10.58
C LYS A 111 -11.82 -3.59 -9.09
N MET A 112 -12.26 -2.51 -8.47
CA MET A 112 -11.96 -2.21 -7.07
C MET A 112 -13.18 -1.66 -6.34
N GLY A 113 -13.31 -1.97 -5.05
CA GLY A 113 -14.37 -1.38 -4.25
C GLY A 113 -14.45 -1.93 -2.82
N LEU A 114 -14.97 -1.09 -1.91
CA LEU A 114 -15.40 -1.49 -0.58
C LEU A 114 -16.89 -1.83 -0.65
N ILE A 115 -17.19 -3.12 -0.80
CA ILE A 115 -18.54 -3.63 -1.11
C ILE A 115 -19.28 -4.15 0.12
N GLU A 116 -18.72 -3.96 1.32
CA GLU A 116 -19.18 -4.55 2.57
C GLU A 116 -20.65 -4.24 2.89
N THR A 117 -21.10 -3.01 2.62
CA THR A 117 -22.47 -2.56 2.89
C THR A 117 -23.52 -3.36 2.12
N THR A 118 -23.18 -3.88 0.94
CA THR A 118 -24.07 -4.77 0.14
C THR A 118 -24.34 -6.11 0.83
N ARG A 119 -23.61 -6.43 1.89
CA ARG A 119 -23.70 -7.67 2.67
C ARG A 119 -24.00 -7.42 4.15
N GLY A 120 -24.45 -6.21 4.50
CA GLY A 120 -24.69 -5.83 5.90
C GLY A 120 -23.41 -5.74 6.74
N LEU A 121 -22.26 -5.55 6.10
CA LEU A 121 -20.95 -5.43 6.75
C LEU A 121 -20.43 -3.99 6.62
N LEU A 122 -19.35 -3.68 7.36
CA LEU A 122 -18.60 -2.44 7.27
C LEU A 122 -17.14 -2.73 6.86
N PRO A 123 -16.48 -1.88 6.05
CA PRO A 123 -15.05 -2.00 5.79
C PRO A 123 -14.27 -1.94 7.12
N GLY A 124 -13.66 -3.06 7.45
CA GLY A 124 -13.21 -3.36 8.81
C GLY A 124 -11.70 -3.29 9.01
N ALA A 125 -10.90 -3.22 7.94
CA ALA A 125 -9.44 -3.21 7.97
C ALA A 125 -8.84 -1.81 7.70
N GLY A 126 -9.60 -0.75 7.95
CA GLY A 126 -9.17 0.65 7.86
C GLY A 126 -9.65 1.40 6.62
N GLY A 127 -10.48 0.78 5.77
CA GLY A 127 -11.05 1.38 4.57
C GLY A 127 -11.87 2.65 4.86
N THR A 128 -12.61 2.68 5.96
CA THR A 128 -13.36 3.87 6.41
C THR A 128 -12.48 5.05 6.82
N GLN A 129 -11.17 4.83 7.00
CA GLN A 129 -10.21 5.87 7.39
C GLN A 129 -9.29 6.26 6.23
N ARG A 130 -8.76 5.26 5.52
CA ARG A 130 -7.79 5.47 4.43
C ARG A 130 -8.44 5.92 3.13
N LEU A 131 -9.63 5.40 2.79
CA LEU A 131 -10.33 5.83 1.58
C LEU A 131 -10.66 7.34 1.59
N PRO A 132 -11.30 7.92 2.63
CA PRO A 132 -11.58 9.35 2.65
C PRO A 132 -10.33 10.23 2.68
N ARG A 133 -9.21 9.76 3.26
CA ARG A 133 -7.92 10.45 3.17
C ARG A 133 -7.32 10.42 1.75
N CYS A 134 -7.67 9.42 0.95
CA CYS A 134 -7.16 9.26 -0.42
C CYS A 134 -7.99 10.01 -1.46
N VAL A 135 -9.33 9.95 -1.37
CA VAL A 135 -10.23 10.48 -2.43
C VAL A 135 -11.17 11.59 -1.94
N GLY A 136 -11.03 12.02 -0.68
CA GLY A 136 -11.94 12.95 -0.04
C GLY A 136 -13.22 12.30 0.51
N ILE A 137 -13.86 12.99 1.46
CA ILE A 137 -14.98 12.45 2.24
C ILE A 137 -16.21 12.14 1.38
N GLY A 138 -16.54 13.01 0.41
CA GLY A 138 -17.73 12.86 -0.43
C GLY A 138 -17.69 11.59 -1.28
N LEU A 139 -16.63 11.42 -2.07
CA LEU A 139 -16.42 10.25 -2.91
C LEU A 139 -16.29 8.96 -2.09
N ALA A 140 -15.58 9.01 -0.95
CA ALA A 140 -15.45 7.84 -0.08
C ALA A 140 -16.82 7.38 0.47
N LYS A 141 -17.67 8.32 0.90
CA LYS A 141 -19.04 8.02 1.33
C LYS A 141 -19.87 7.43 0.19
N GLU A 142 -19.82 8.04 -1.00
CA GLU A 142 -20.53 7.52 -2.17
C GLU A 142 -20.14 6.06 -2.45
N LEU A 143 -18.85 5.77 -2.53
CA LEU A 143 -18.35 4.41 -2.79
C LEU A 143 -18.76 3.41 -1.70
N ILE A 144 -18.65 3.78 -0.42
CA ILE A 144 -19.00 2.89 0.69
C ILE A 144 -20.52 2.71 0.80
N PHE A 145 -21.31 3.77 0.64
CA PHE A 145 -22.77 3.72 0.79
C PHE A 145 -23.41 2.90 -0.33
N THR A 146 -22.96 3.06 -1.58
CA THR A 146 -23.49 2.29 -2.69
C THR A 146 -22.85 0.91 -2.80
N GLY A 147 -21.70 0.68 -2.15
CA GLY A 147 -20.89 -0.52 -2.30
C GLY A 147 -20.48 -0.78 -3.75
N ARG A 148 -20.35 0.26 -4.58
CA ARG A 148 -20.11 0.10 -6.03
C ARG A 148 -18.66 -0.26 -6.30
N GLN A 149 -18.45 -1.01 -7.38
CA GLN A 149 -17.12 -1.24 -7.92
C GLN A 149 -16.81 -0.19 -8.99
N ILE A 150 -15.56 0.26 -9.02
CA ILE A 150 -15.03 1.14 -10.06
C ILE A 150 -13.90 0.45 -10.79
N ASP A 151 -13.64 0.87 -12.03
CA ASP A 151 -12.46 0.39 -12.77
C ASP A 151 -11.20 1.22 -12.50
N GLY A 152 -10.07 0.77 -13.06
CA GLY A 152 -8.77 1.43 -12.88
C GLY A 152 -8.73 2.85 -13.45
N GLN A 153 -9.47 3.13 -14.52
CA GLN A 153 -9.51 4.46 -15.12
C GLN A 153 -10.29 5.44 -14.24
N GLN A 154 -11.48 5.01 -13.77
CA GLN A 154 -12.25 5.75 -12.77
C GLN A 154 -11.44 5.98 -11.51
N ALA A 155 -10.75 4.95 -11.02
CA ALA A 155 -9.91 5.05 -9.83
C ALA A 155 -8.79 6.09 -9.97
N ALA A 156 -8.15 6.19 -11.13
CA ALA A 156 -7.14 7.21 -11.39
C ALA A 156 -7.77 8.61 -11.41
N SER A 157 -8.93 8.79 -12.06
CA SER A 157 -9.62 10.07 -12.12
C SER A 157 -10.06 10.60 -10.74
N MET A 158 -10.32 9.69 -9.79
CA MET A 158 -10.72 10.02 -8.42
C MET A 158 -9.51 10.21 -7.47
N GLY A 159 -8.28 9.96 -7.93
CA GLY A 159 -7.09 9.97 -7.07
C GLY A 159 -6.94 8.73 -6.17
N LEU A 160 -7.72 7.66 -6.41
CA LEU A 160 -7.59 6.41 -5.66
C LEU A 160 -6.31 5.65 -6.03
N VAL A 161 -5.86 5.75 -7.29
CA VAL A 161 -4.58 5.19 -7.75
C VAL A 161 -3.73 6.26 -8.41
N ASN A 162 -2.40 6.16 -8.28
CA ASN A 162 -1.46 7.10 -8.86
C ASN A 162 -1.37 6.95 -10.39
N HIS A 163 -1.52 5.72 -10.88
CA HIS A 163 -1.47 5.41 -12.32
C HIS A 163 -2.52 4.37 -12.70
N SER A 164 -3.16 4.59 -13.86
CA SER A 164 -3.91 3.57 -14.59
C SER A 164 -3.22 3.27 -15.91
N VAL A 165 -3.04 1.99 -16.23
CA VAL A 165 -2.38 1.54 -17.46
C VAL A 165 -3.24 0.51 -18.21
N PRO A 166 -3.27 0.51 -19.56
CA PRO A 166 -3.95 -0.55 -20.31
C PRO A 166 -3.43 -1.94 -19.93
N GLN A 167 -4.32 -2.90 -19.74
CA GLN A 167 -3.92 -4.27 -19.43
C GLN A 167 -3.25 -4.93 -20.64
N ASN A 168 -2.21 -5.73 -20.39
CA ASN A 168 -1.49 -6.46 -21.43
C ASN A 168 -1.96 -7.94 -21.50
N SER A 169 -1.44 -8.70 -22.47
CA SER A 169 -1.80 -10.12 -22.67
C SER A 169 -1.41 -11.01 -21.49
N GLU A 170 -0.34 -10.66 -20.78
CA GLU A 170 0.16 -11.42 -19.64
C GLU A 170 -0.68 -11.20 -18.38
N GLY A 171 -1.42 -10.10 -18.31
CA GLY A 171 -2.23 -9.72 -17.16
C GLY A 171 -1.40 -9.14 -16.01
N ASP A 172 -0.30 -8.47 -16.32
CA ASP A 172 0.66 -7.92 -15.35
C ASP A 172 1.08 -6.46 -15.63
N ALA A 173 0.31 -5.72 -16.43
CA ALA A 173 0.66 -4.35 -16.81
C ALA A 173 0.83 -3.40 -15.61
N ALA A 174 -0.02 -3.53 -14.59
CA ALA A 174 0.09 -2.74 -13.37
C ALA A 174 1.38 -3.09 -12.61
N TYR A 175 1.75 -4.37 -12.55
CA TYR A 175 3.02 -4.82 -12.00
C TYR A 175 4.23 -4.28 -12.78
N GLN A 176 4.18 -4.28 -14.11
CA GLN A 176 5.26 -3.70 -14.92
C GLN A 176 5.44 -2.20 -14.64
N ARG A 177 4.33 -1.44 -14.57
CA ARG A 177 4.40 -0.01 -14.24
C ARG A 177 4.81 0.23 -12.78
N ALA A 178 4.36 -0.58 -11.83
CA ALA A 178 4.82 -0.51 -10.44
C ALA A 178 6.32 -0.81 -10.31
N THR A 179 6.84 -1.76 -11.11
CA THR A 179 8.27 -2.07 -11.17
C THR A 179 9.07 -0.93 -11.79
N ALA A 180 8.55 -0.27 -12.82
CA ALA A 180 9.15 0.94 -13.38
C ALA A 180 9.23 2.05 -12.32
N LEU A 181 8.14 2.29 -11.59
CA LEU A 181 8.10 3.28 -10.50
C LEU A 181 9.07 2.92 -9.37
N ALA A 182 9.19 1.63 -9.01
CA ALA A 182 10.19 1.18 -8.05
C ALA A 182 11.62 1.49 -8.56
N LYS A 183 11.91 1.26 -9.84
CA LYS A 183 13.20 1.60 -10.47
C LYS A 183 13.48 3.10 -10.52
N GLU A 184 12.45 3.94 -10.56
CA GLU A 184 12.58 5.39 -10.43
C GLU A 184 13.02 5.77 -8.99
N ILE A 185 12.58 5.01 -7.98
CA ILE A 185 12.89 5.21 -6.55
C ILE A 185 14.29 4.71 -6.16
N LEU A 186 14.74 3.57 -6.72
CA LEU A 186 16.00 2.91 -6.34
C LEU A 186 17.27 3.79 -6.34
N PRO A 187 17.44 4.76 -7.25
CA PRO A 187 18.61 5.65 -7.27
C PRO A 187 18.64 6.70 -6.17
N GLN A 188 17.55 6.91 -5.41
CA GLN A 188 17.54 7.87 -4.32
C GLN A 188 18.23 7.32 -3.07
N ALA A 189 18.66 8.24 -2.18
CA ALA A 189 19.31 7.89 -0.93
C ALA A 189 18.34 7.12 -0.02
N PRO A 190 18.60 5.83 0.29
CA PRO A 190 17.63 4.99 1.00
C PRO A 190 17.19 5.57 2.34
N PHE A 191 18.13 6.15 3.10
CA PHE A 191 17.84 6.73 4.40
C PHE A 191 16.93 7.96 4.29
N ALA A 192 17.19 8.84 3.30
CA ALA A 192 16.36 10.01 3.04
C ALA A 192 14.94 9.63 2.60
N VAL A 193 14.79 8.58 1.78
CA VAL A 193 13.47 8.08 1.36
C VAL A 193 12.67 7.53 2.56
N LYS A 194 13.30 6.74 3.44
CA LYS A 194 12.67 6.22 4.67
C LYS A 194 12.22 7.37 5.59
N LEU A 195 13.06 8.38 5.78
CA LEU A 195 12.74 9.56 6.58
C LEU A 195 11.66 10.43 5.95
N GLY A 196 11.65 10.59 4.63
CA GLY A 196 10.60 11.29 3.90
C GLY A 196 9.24 10.62 4.10
N LYS A 197 9.19 9.29 3.99
CA LYS A 197 7.98 8.51 4.31
C LYS A 197 7.53 8.72 5.75
N LEU A 198 8.44 8.65 6.72
CA LEU A 198 8.12 8.87 8.13
C LEU A 198 7.56 10.28 8.39
N ALA A 199 8.21 11.30 7.85
CA ALA A 199 7.80 12.70 7.99
C ALA A 199 6.39 12.93 7.40
N ILE A 200 6.13 12.43 6.20
CA ILE A 200 4.81 12.53 5.55
C ILE A 200 3.75 11.80 6.37
N ASN A 201 3.97 10.53 6.69
CA ASN A 201 2.95 9.71 7.34
C ASN A 201 2.61 10.19 8.76
N LYS A 202 3.59 10.68 9.50
CA LYS A 202 3.36 11.20 10.86
C LYS A 202 2.88 12.65 10.85
N GLY A 203 3.44 13.49 9.98
CA GLY A 203 3.06 14.89 9.87
C GLY A 203 1.62 15.11 9.41
N MET A 204 1.11 14.23 8.54
CA MET A 204 -0.28 14.30 8.05
C MET A 204 -1.35 14.00 9.11
N GLU A 205 -0.99 13.40 10.25
CA GLU A 205 -1.93 13.04 11.33
C GLU A 205 -1.86 14.01 12.52
N VAL A 206 -1.20 15.15 12.37
CA VAL A 206 -1.07 16.20 13.39
C VAL A 206 -1.33 17.59 12.79
N ASP A 207 -1.36 18.62 13.62
CA ASP A 207 -1.41 20.01 13.15
C ASP A 207 -0.10 20.39 12.41
N ILE A 208 -0.16 21.44 11.59
CA ILE A 208 0.96 21.83 10.74
C ILE A 208 2.24 22.19 11.53
N ALA A 209 2.12 22.77 12.73
CA ALA A 209 3.30 23.14 13.51
C ALA A 209 3.98 21.89 14.07
N SER A 210 3.21 20.94 14.59
CA SER A 210 3.72 19.62 15.00
C SER A 210 4.31 18.85 13.81
N GLY A 211 3.68 18.93 12.63
CA GLY A 211 4.17 18.31 11.40
C GLY A 211 5.54 18.85 10.97
N MET A 212 5.73 20.18 10.98
CA MET A 212 7.02 20.80 10.68
C MET A 212 8.11 20.44 11.70
N ALA A 213 7.74 20.27 12.98
CA ALA A 213 8.69 19.78 14.00
C ALA A 213 9.15 18.34 13.70
N ILE A 214 8.23 17.46 13.28
CA ILE A 214 8.54 16.10 12.84
C ILE A 214 9.47 16.12 11.62
N GLU A 215 9.19 16.98 10.64
CA GLU A 215 10.06 17.15 9.48
C GLU A 215 11.48 17.56 9.89
N GLY A 216 11.62 18.55 10.79
CA GLY A 216 12.91 18.99 11.31
C GLY A 216 13.69 17.86 12.00
N MET A 217 13.02 17.03 12.79
CA MET A 217 13.64 15.85 13.42
C MET A 217 14.07 14.79 12.41
N CYS A 218 13.27 14.56 11.37
CA CYS A 218 13.64 13.64 10.28
C CYS A 218 14.84 14.19 9.50
N TYR A 219 14.82 15.48 9.16
CA TYR A 219 15.91 16.14 8.44
C TYR A 219 17.23 16.10 9.24
N ALA A 220 17.18 16.34 10.55
CA ALA A 220 18.35 16.29 11.43
C ALA A 220 19.05 14.92 11.39
N GLN A 221 18.29 13.82 11.30
CA GLN A 221 18.85 12.47 11.15
C GLN A 221 19.53 12.26 9.79
N ASN A 222 19.10 12.96 8.74
CA ASN A 222 19.70 12.87 7.41
C ASN A 222 21.06 13.61 7.31
N ILE A 223 21.27 14.67 8.11
CA ILE A 223 22.48 15.52 8.08
C ILE A 223 23.80 14.73 8.23
N PRO A 224 23.97 13.83 9.22
CA PRO A 224 25.24 13.14 9.44
C PRO A 224 25.49 11.95 8.50
N THR A 225 24.60 11.64 7.55
CA THR A 225 24.74 10.47 6.68
C THR A 225 25.86 10.60 5.65
N LYS A 226 26.47 9.47 5.30
CA LYS A 226 27.44 9.38 4.19
C LYS A 226 26.75 9.65 2.85
N ASP A 227 25.51 9.21 2.70
CA ASP A 227 24.72 9.45 1.49
C ASP A 227 24.52 10.94 1.23
N ARG A 228 24.27 11.78 2.26
CA ARG A 228 24.21 13.23 2.06
C ARG A 228 25.54 13.78 1.55
N GLN A 229 26.66 13.34 2.13
CA GLN A 229 28.00 13.79 1.71
C GLN A 229 28.30 13.38 0.26
N GLU A 230 27.98 12.14 -0.09
CA GLU A 230 28.09 11.60 -1.45
C GLU A 230 27.21 12.38 -2.45
N GLY A 231 25.98 12.73 -2.08
CA GLY A 231 25.10 13.55 -2.92
C GLY A 231 25.72 14.91 -3.24
N MET A 232 26.31 15.57 -2.23
CA MET A 232 27.01 16.84 -2.42
C MET A 232 28.30 16.69 -3.24
N ALA A 233 29.04 15.59 -3.07
CA ALA A 233 30.24 15.31 -3.85
C ALA A 233 29.91 15.03 -5.33
N ALA A 234 28.96 14.13 -5.57
CA ALA A 234 28.48 13.78 -6.91
C ALA A 234 27.96 14.99 -7.70
N PHE A 235 27.24 15.90 -7.03
CA PHE A 235 26.79 17.16 -7.62
C PHE A 235 27.97 18.04 -8.07
N ARG A 236 28.98 18.24 -7.20
CA ARG A 236 30.19 19.02 -7.55
C ARG A 236 30.97 18.38 -8.69
N GLU A 237 31.05 17.06 -8.71
CA GLU A 237 31.80 16.26 -9.69
C GLU A 237 31.01 15.97 -10.98
N LYS A 238 29.73 16.41 -11.07
CA LYS A 238 28.83 16.18 -12.20
C LYS A 238 28.69 14.70 -12.60
N ARG A 239 28.59 13.82 -11.61
CA ARG A 239 28.38 12.38 -11.80
C ARG A 239 27.12 11.90 -11.09
N PRO A 240 26.55 10.74 -11.48
CA PRO A 240 25.51 10.10 -10.70
C PRO A 240 26.00 9.75 -9.28
N PRO A 241 25.19 9.98 -8.22
CA PRO A 241 25.54 9.58 -6.86
C PRO A 241 25.42 8.07 -6.67
N ARG A 242 26.21 7.53 -5.73
CA ARG A 242 26.20 6.11 -5.34
C ARG A 242 25.85 5.96 -3.86
N PHE A 243 24.56 5.92 -3.58
CA PHE A 243 24.06 5.82 -2.21
C PHE A 243 24.11 4.39 -1.65
N ILE A 244 24.59 4.26 -0.43
CA ILE A 244 24.80 3.00 0.30
C ILE A 244 23.86 2.83 1.50
N GLY A 245 23.02 3.83 1.80
CA GLY A 245 22.08 3.78 2.93
C GLY A 245 22.75 4.01 4.28
N LYS A 246 23.83 4.80 4.33
CA LYS A 246 24.61 5.11 5.54
C LYS A 246 24.92 6.59 5.63
#